data_AF-A0A1Y5YTG0-F1
#
_entry.id   AF-A0A1Y5YTG0-F1
#
_cell.length_a   1.000
_cell.length_b   1.000
_cell.length_c   1.000
_cell.angle_alpha   90.00
_cell.angle_beta   90.00
_cell.angle_gamma   90.00
#
_symmetry.space_group_name_H-M   'P 1'
#
loop_
_entity.id
_entity.type
_entity.pdbx_description
1 polymer ?
#
loop_
_entity_poly.entity_id
_entity_poly.type
_entity_poly.pdbx_seq_one_letter_code
_entity_poly.pdbx_strand_id
1 'polypeptide(L)' 'MKVAGDLYYYCPGCKKFHEHGATEHKPVNRKLCFYCFKIQSKKTKIIGSADKGRMQICETCHKELFHLIDL' A
#
# COMPACT_ATOMS: atom_id res chain seq x y z
N MET A 1 -3.99 9.33 -13.84
CA MET A 1 -3.07 8.96 -12.75
C MET A 1 -3.62 7.68 -12.13
N LYS A 2 -2.92 6.55 -12.14
CA LYS A 2 -3.47 5.29 -11.61
C LYS A 2 -3.50 5.37 -10.09
N VAL A 3 -4.67 5.19 -9.47
CA VAL A 3 -4.78 5.14 -8.00
C VAL A 3 -4.47 3.72 -7.57
N ALA A 4 -3.72 3.55 -6.48
CA ALA A 4 -3.31 2.21 -6.05
C ALA A 4 -4.48 1.27 -5.76
N GLY A 5 -5.63 1.81 -5.33
CA GLY A 5 -6.86 1.05 -5.14
C GLY A 5 -7.44 0.45 -6.41
N ASP A 6 -7.11 0.98 -7.59
CA ASP A 6 -7.53 0.41 -8.88
C ASP A 6 -6.65 -0.79 -9.29
N LEU A 7 -5.46 -0.88 -8.72
CA LEU A 7 -4.44 -1.86 -9.08
C LEU A 7 -4.29 -2.98 -8.06
N TYR A 8 -4.56 -2.69 -6.79
CA TYR A 8 -4.32 -3.63 -5.69
C TYR A 8 -5.46 -3.64 -4.68
N TYR A 9 -5.82 -4.84 -4.22
CA TYR A 9 -6.72 -5.03 -3.08
C TYR A 9 -6.02 -5.70 -1.92
N TYR A 10 -6.49 -5.43 -0.71
CA TYR A 10 -6.06 -6.15 0.49
C TYR A 10 -6.93 -7.40 0.68
N CYS A 11 -6.33 -8.58 0.66
CA CYS A 11 -7.03 -9.84 0.94
C CYS A 11 -7.05 -10.09 2.46
N PRO A 12 -8.23 -10.17 3.12
CA PRO A 12 -8.32 -10.44 4.55
C PRO A 12 -7.79 -11.83 4.95
N GLY A 13 -7.99 -12.84 4.09
CA GLY A 13 -7.51 -14.21 4.33
C GLY A 13 -5.98 -14.31 4.28
N CYS A 14 -5.36 -13.72 3.26
CA CYS A 14 -3.90 -13.72 3.12
C CYS A 14 -3.20 -12.68 4.00
N LYS A 15 -3.95 -11.69 4.51
CA LYS A 15 -3.46 -10.50 5.21
C LYS A 15 -2.39 -9.73 4.42
N LYS A 16 -2.49 -9.74 3.09
CA LYS A 16 -1.54 -9.16 2.12
C LYS A 16 -2.27 -8.44 1.00
N PHE A 17 -1.55 -7.59 0.27
CA PHE A 17 -2.05 -6.99 -0.96
C PHE A 17 -1.82 -7.92 -2.16
N HIS A 18 -2.75 -7.88 -3.11
CA HIS A 18 -2.76 -8.66 -4.34
C HIS A 18 -3.14 -7.77 -5.51
N GLU A 19 -2.69 -8.11 -6.72
CA GLU A 19 -3.04 -7.40 -7.94
C GLU A 19 -4.48 -7.67 -8.37
N HIS A 20 -5.19 -6.62 -8.78
CA HIS A 20 -6.45 -6.76 -9.49
C HIS A 20 -6.20 -7.40 -10.86
N GLY A 21 -7.00 -8.42 -11.21
CA GLY A 21 -6.90 -9.13 -12.49
C GLY A 21 -5.91 -10.29 -12.53
N ALA A 22 -5.18 -10.56 -11.44
CA ALA A 22 -4.38 -11.78 -11.34
C ALA A 22 -5.28 -12.99 -11.04
N THR A 23 -5.09 -14.08 -11.78
CA THR A 23 -5.85 -15.34 -11.62
C THR A 23 -5.54 -16.05 -10.29
N GLU A 24 -4.36 -15.78 -9.71
CA GLU A 24 -3.90 -16.35 -8.45
C GLU A 24 -3.73 -15.28 -7.38
N HIS A 25 -3.83 -15.67 -6.10
CA HIS A 25 -3.51 -14.83 -4.93
C HIS A 25 -2.00 -14.60 -4.82
N LYS A 26 -1.39 -13.96 -5.82
CA LYS A 26 0.02 -13.59 -5.81
C LYS A 26 0.22 -12.35 -4.96
N PRO A 27 0.95 -12.43 -3.84
CA PRO A 27 1.12 -11.29 -2.96
C PRO A 27 2.04 -10.24 -3.59
N VAL A 28 1.65 -8.97 -3.46
CA VAL A 28 2.43 -7.82 -3.87
C VAL A 28 3.69 -7.70 -3.01
N ASN A 29 4.77 -7.22 -3.62
CA ASN A 29 6.04 -7.02 -2.94
C ASN A 29 5.87 -6.06 -1.73
N ARG A 30 6.24 -6.52 -0.54
CA ARG A 30 6.19 -5.77 0.73
C ARG A 30 7.16 -4.58 0.80
N LYS A 31 7.93 -4.33 -0.25
CA LYS A 31 8.78 -3.15 -0.43
C LYS A 31 8.20 -2.15 -1.42
N LEU A 32 7.12 -2.48 -2.14
CA LEU A 32 6.47 -1.53 -3.05
C LEU A 32 5.68 -0.49 -2.23
N CYS A 33 5.91 0.79 -2.52
CA CYS A 33 5.11 1.88 -1.99
C CYS A 33 3.98 2.21 -2.96
N PHE A 34 2.74 2.23 -2.48
CA PHE A 34 1.55 2.54 -3.30
C PHE A 34 1.36 4.04 -3.53
N TYR A 35 2.11 4.88 -2.82
CA TYR A 35 2.05 6.33 -3.00
C TYR A 35 3.02 6.77 -4.11
N CYS A 36 4.29 6.39 -4.00
CA CYS A 36 5.32 6.77 -4.97
C CYS A 36 5.61 5.70 -6.04
N PHE A 37 4.93 4.54 -5.99
CA PHE A 37 5.08 3.41 -6.93
C PHE A 37 6.52 2.92 -7.14
N LYS A 38 7.38 3.06 -6.12
CA LYS A 38 8.78 2.61 -6.14
C LYS A 38 9.03 1.47 -5.16
N ILE A 39 9.91 0.54 -5.54
CA ILE A 39 10.47 -0.46 -4.62
C ILE A 39 11.45 0.24 -3.68
N GLN A 40 11.25 0.03 -2.38
CA GLN A 40 12.05 0.63 -1.32
C GLN A 40 13.14 -0.33 -0.83
N SER A 41 14.18 0.20 -0.19
CA SER A 41 15.21 -0.62 0.47
C SER A 41 14.63 -1.43 1.63
N LYS A 42 13.78 -0.80 2.44
CA LYS A 42 13.07 -1.38 3.60
C LYS A 42 11.63 -1.77 3.26
N LYS A 43 11.03 -2.63 4.09
CA LYS A 43 9.61 -2.98 3.97
C LYS A 43 8.73 -1.74 4.21
N THR A 44 7.67 -1.63 3.44
CA THR A 44 6.64 -0.61 3.60
C THR A 44 5.68 -0.98 4.73
N LYS A 45 5.01 0.03 5.31
CA LYS A 45 4.00 -0.12 6.35
C LYS A 45 2.63 -0.27 5.71
N ILE A 46 1.74 -1.02 6.35
CA ILE A 46 0.31 -0.98 6.01
C ILE A 46 -0.36 0.00 6.96
N ILE A 47 -1.03 0.99 6.41
CA ILE A 47 -1.82 1.99 7.14
C ILE A 47 -3.29 1.92 6.72
N GLY A 48 -4.14 2.60 7.49
CA GLY A 48 -5.59 2.60 7.29
C GLY A 48 -6.29 1.42 7.96
N SER A 49 -7.61 1.41 7.85
CA SER A 49 -8.51 0.46 8.50
C SER A 49 -9.34 -0.31 7.47
N ALA A 50 -10.11 -1.31 7.92
CA ALA A 50 -10.89 -2.13 6.99
C ALA A 50 -12.02 -1.33 6.32
N ASP A 51 -12.61 -0.38 7.06
CA ASP A 51 -13.69 0.51 6.65
C ASP A 51 -13.21 1.67 5.74
N LYS A 52 -12.00 2.19 5.98
CA LYS A 52 -11.43 3.32 5.20
C LYS A 52 -10.51 2.88 4.07
N GLY A 53 -10.31 1.56 3.92
CA GLY A 53 -9.32 0.99 3.03
C GLY A 53 -7.92 0.97 3.65
N ARG A 54 -7.13 -0.03 3.25
CA ARG A 54 -5.73 -0.18 3.65
C ARG A 54 -4.82 0.27 2.53
N MET A 55 -3.66 0.82 2.87
CA MET A 55 -2.62 1.21 1.91
C MET A 55 -1.24 0.74 2.36
N GLN A 56 -0.39 0.34 1.42
CA GLN A 56 1.00 -0.02 1.68
C GLN A 56 1.95 1.15 1.31
N ILE A 57 2.60 1.78 2.29
CA ILE A 57 3.35 3.03 2.10
C ILE A 57 4.78 2.97 2.69
N CYS A 58 5.74 3.65 2.06
CA CYS A 58 7.09 3.78 2.60
C CYS A 58 7.17 4.81 3.73
N GLU A 59 8.25 4.76 4.51
CA GLU A 59 8.42 5.64 5.66
C GLU A 59 8.50 7.12 5.25
N THR A 60 9.19 7.44 4.14
CA THR A 60 9.31 8.82 3.64
C THR A 60 7.96 9.39 3.25
N CYS A 61 7.20 8.70 2.40
CA CYS A 61 5.87 9.16 1.99
C CYS A 61 4.87 9.18 3.15
N HIS A 62 5.01 8.27 4.13
CA HIS A 62 4.23 8.33 5.36
C HIS A 62 4.54 9.60 6.16
N LYS A 63 5.81 9.95 6.34
CA LYS A 63 6.20 11.19 7.02
C LYS A 63 5.66 12.40 6.28
N GLU A 64 5.82 12.48 4.96
CA GLU A 64 5.31 13.60 4.15
C GLU A 64 3.79 13.77 4.27
N LEU A 65 3.02 12.68 4.21
CA LEU A 65 1.55 12.76 4.31
C LEU A 65 1.05 13.16 5.70
N PHE A 66 1.73 12.73 6.76
CA PHE A 66 1.24 12.88 8.13
C PHE A 66 1.99 13.94 8.97
N HIS A 67 3.13 14.48 8.51
CA HIS A 67 3.76 15.68 9.11
C HIS A 67 3.07 16.99 8.69
N LEU A 68 2.23 16.97 7.65
CA LEU A 68 1.43 18.14 7.25
C LEU A 68 0.23 18.40 8.19
N ILE A 69 0.06 17.63 9.26
CA ILE A 69 -1.05 17.77 10.23
C ILE A 69 -0.60 18.49 11.52
N ASP A 70 0.70 18.74 11.70
CA ASP A 70 1.27 19.41 12.88
C ASP A 70 1.73 20.86 12.62
N LEU A 71 1.18 21.54 11.59
CA LEU A 71 1.46 22.95 11.24
C LEU A 71 0.18 23.79 11.16
#